data_AF-A0A953T0F7-F1
#
_entry.id   AF-A0A953T0F7-F1
#
_cell.length_a   1.000
_cell.length_b   1.000
_cell.length_c   1.000
_cell.angle_alpha   90.00
_cell.angle_beta   90.00
_cell.angle_gamma   90.00
#
_symmetry.space_group_name_H-M   'P 1'
#
loop_
_entity.id
_entity.type
_entity.pdbx_description
1 polymer ?
#
loop_
_entity_poly.entity_id
_entity_poly.type
_entity_poly.pdbx_seq_one_letter_code
_entity_poly.pdbx_strand_id
1 'polypeptide(L)'
;MKTFVRSAILLGALLCSTATFAQVQVASATKEKTPTPEEFEANVKTMVLSADYMIQELGVSEEQGEKLKSIEADINQQLGTVSKLDPEVRDPKEAEIYAQRAKMVESVLTPEQMKKMDEVKRALLRESYGMKDAPPAGTK
;
A
#
# COMPACT_ATOMS: atom_id res chain seq x y z
N MET A 1 71.85 9.61 28.12
CA MET A 1 72.84 8.65 27.61
C MET A 1 72.10 7.42 27.09
N LYS A 2 72.40 6.98 25.85
CA LYS A 2 72.39 5.58 25.32
C LYS A 2 71.05 4.79 25.48
N THR A 3 70.38 4.21 24.47
CA THR A 3 70.75 3.52 23.20
C THR A 3 69.43 3.14 22.50
N PHE A 4 69.13 3.49 21.24
CA PHE A 4 69.38 2.72 20.00
C PHE A 4 69.23 1.19 20.09
N VAL A 5 68.15 0.62 19.52
CA VAL A 5 68.06 -0.67 18.78
C VAL A 5 66.73 -0.62 17.98
N ARG A 6 66.73 -0.30 16.67
CA ARG A 6 66.81 -1.20 15.49
C ARG A 6 65.59 -2.13 15.28
N SER A 7 64.79 -1.76 14.28
CA SER A 7 64.30 -2.57 13.16
C SER A 7 63.89 -4.03 13.39
N ALA A 8 62.62 -4.32 13.10
CA ALA A 8 62.22 -5.56 12.43
C ALA A 8 61.04 -5.25 11.49
N ILE A 9 61.38 -5.08 10.21
CA ILE A 9 60.48 -5.21 9.07
C ILE A 9 60.14 -6.69 8.97
N LEU A 10 58.85 -7.03 8.98
CA LEU A 10 58.38 -8.31 8.47
C LEU A 10 57.21 -8.05 7.52
N LEU A 11 57.57 -8.05 6.23
CA LEU A 11 56.68 -8.33 5.11
C LEU A 11 55.94 -9.64 5.38
N GLY A 12 54.61 -9.57 5.38
CA GLY A 12 53.72 -10.71 5.50
C GLY A 12 52.61 -10.63 4.46
N ALA A 13 52.91 -11.18 3.29
CA ALA A 13 52.02 -11.72 2.26
C ALA A 13 50.51 -11.37 2.30
N LEU A 14 50.13 -10.51 1.35
CA LEU A 14 49.14 -10.79 0.30
C LEU A 14 48.42 -12.14 0.43
N LEU A 15 47.16 -12.13 0.86
CA LEU A 15 46.17 -13.15 0.50
C LEU A 15 44.89 -12.46 0.03
N CYS A 16 44.62 -12.63 -1.26
CA CYS A 16 43.36 -12.41 -1.92
C CYS A 16 42.19 -12.96 -1.10
N SER A 17 41.29 -12.09 -0.67
CA SER A 17 39.86 -12.42 -0.64
C SER A 17 39.18 -11.44 -1.57
N THR A 18 39.24 -11.77 -2.86
CA THR A 18 38.35 -11.21 -3.87
C THR A 18 36.93 -11.35 -3.36
N ALA A 19 36.21 -10.23 -3.41
CA ALA A 19 34.82 -10.12 -3.07
C ALA A 19 34.01 -11.23 -3.74
N THR A 20 33.49 -12.15 -2.95
CA THR A 20 32.29 -12.91 -3.34
C THR A 20 31.12 -11.95 -3.19
N PHE A 21 30.99 -11.02 -4.14
CA PHE A 21 29.74 -10.34 -4.38
C PHE A 21 28.80 -11.43 -4.91
N ALA A 22 28.12 -12.10 -3.99
CA ALA A 22 26.98 -12.94 -4.32
C ALA A 22 25.96 -12.01 -4.98
N GLN A 23 26.00 -11.98 -6.30
CA GLN A 23 24.99 -11.37 -7.14
C GLN A 23 23.75 -12.25 -6.96
N VAL A 24 23.02 -12.01 -5.87
CA VAL A 24 21.65 -12.47 -5.71
C VAL A 24 20.88 -11.74 -6.82
N GLN A 25 20.80 -12.40 -7.97
CA GLN A 25 19.78 -12.09 -8.95
C GLN A 25 18.45 -12.32 -8.26
N VAL A 26 17.89 -11.24 -7.72
CA VAL A 26 16.46 -11.17 -7.42
C VAL A 26 15.76 -11.14 -8.78
N ALA A 27 15.68 -12.31 -9.42
CA ALA A 27 14.69 -12.56 -10.44
C ALA A 27 13.35 -12.66 -9.71
N SER A 28 12.83 -11.51 -9.26
CA SER A 28 11.42 -11.39 -8.89
C SER A 28 10.61 -11.44 -10.17
N ALA A 29 10.54 -12.62 -10.77
CA ALA A 29 9.40 -13.02 -11.57
C ALA A 29 8.23 -13.19 -10.59
N THR A 30 7.66 -12.06 -10.15
CA THR A 30 6.30 -12.03 -9.64
C THR A 30 5.43 -12.48 -10.81
N LYS A 31 5.20 -13.80 -10.89
CA LYS A 31 4.04 -14.33 -11.62
C LYS A 31 2.87 -13.51 -11.11
N GLU A 32 2.22 -12.75 -12.00
CA GLU A 32 0.92 -12.14 -11.72
C GLU A 32 -0.03 -13.28 -11.36
N LYS A 33 -0.12 -13.58 -10.06
CA LYS A 33 -1.09 -14.52 -9.53
C LYS A 33 -2.42 -13.79 -9.67
N THR A 34 -3.21 -14.21 -10.64
CA THR A 34 -4.61 -13.81 -10.75
C THR A 34 -5.27 -14.09 -9.39
N PRO A 35 -5.80 -13.07 -8.69
CA PRO A 35 -6.39 -13.26 -7.37
C PRO A 35 -7.55 -14.26 -7.45
N THR A 36 -7.76 -15.04 -6.41
CA THR A 36 -8.97 -15.87 -6.30
C THR A 36 -10.21 -14.96 -6.19
N PRO A 37 -11.43 -15.46 -6.46
CA PRO A 37 -12.65 -14.67 -6.24
C PRO A 37 -12.78 -14.12 -4.82
N GLU A 38 -12.34 -14.89 -3.81
CA GLU A 38 -12.33 -14.45 -2.41
C GLU A 38 -11.31 -13.34 -2.15
N GLU A 39 -10.09 -13.48 -2.70
CA GLU A 39 -9.06 -12.43 -2.64
C GLU A 39 -9.53 -11.16 -3.37
N PHE A 40 -10.23 -11.31 -4.49
CA PHE A 40 -10.80 -10.18 -5.24
C PHE A 40 -11.86 -9.44 -4.43
N GLU A 41 -12.84 -10.13 -3.86
CA GLU A 41 -13.87 -9.50 -3.01
C GLU A 41 -13.27 -8.83 -1.77
N ALA A 42 -12.26 -9.45 -1.15
CA ALA A 42 -11.51 -8.83 -0.06
C ALA A 42 -10.81 -7.53 -0.51
N ASN A 43 -10.18 -7.55 -1.68
CA ASN A 43 -9.52 -6.38 -2.26
C ASN A 43 -10.53 -5.27 -2.63
N VAL A 44 -11.70 -5.62 -3.16
CA VAL A 44 -12.79 -4.66 -3.43
C VAL A 44 -13.17 -3.96 -2.14
N LYS A 45 -13.33 -4.71 -1.05
CA LYS A 45 -13.73 -4.16 0.24
C LYS A 45 -12.66 -3.24 0.85
N THR A 46 -11.38 -3.57 0.66
CA THR A 46 -10.27 -2.79 1.21
C THR A 46 -9.82 -1.64 0.31
N MET A 47 -10.25 -1.60 -0.95
CA MET A 47 -9.89 -0.53 -1.87
C MET A 47 -10.44 0.83 -1.39
N VAL A 48 -9.52 1.78 -1.23
CA VAL A 48 -9.79 3.15 -0.79
C VAL A 48 -9.69 4.09 -1.99
N LEU A 49 -10.80 4.73 -2.36
CA LEU A 49 -10.83 5.75 -3.42
C LEU A 49 -10.65 7.13 -2.81
N SER A 50 -9.89 8.03 -3.44
CA SER A 50 -9.72 9.42 -2.99
C SER A 50 -11.04 10.20 -3.02
N ALA A 51 -11.14 11.30 -2.27
CA ALA A 51 -12.35 12.12 -2.28
C ALA A 51 -12.58 12.73 -3.66
N ASP A 52 -11.53 13.22 -4.32
CA ASP A 52 -11.64 13.79 -5.67
C ASP A 52 -12.20 12.78 -6.67
N TYR A 53 -11.74 11.52 -6.60
CA TYR A 53 -12.25 10.45 -7.45
C TYR A 53 -13.73 10.15 -7.14
N MET A 54 -14.09 10.04 -5.86
CA MET A 54 -15.50 9.84 -5.46
C MET A 54 -16.40 11.00 -5.91
N ILE A 55 -15.92 12.24 -5.85
CA ILE A 55 -16.68 13.42 -6.27
C ILE A 55 -16.97 13.38 -7.77
N GLN A 56 -15.95 13.06 -8.57
CA GLN A 56 -16.07 12.96 -10.02
C GLN A 56 -16.99 11.81 -10.44
N GLU A 57 -16.81 10.63 -9.84
CA GLU A 57 -17.45 9.41 -10.34
C GLU A 57 -18.83 9.15 -9.74
N LEU A 58 -19.09 9.56 -8.49
CA LEU A 58 -20.34 9.19 -7.80
C LEU A 58 -21.46 10.22 -7.95
N GLY A 59 -21.20 11.37 -8.58
CA GLY A 59 -22.19 12.43 -8.73
C GLY A 59 -22.69 12.95 -7.39
N VAL A 60 -21.77 13.12 -6.44
CA VAL A 60 -22.09 13.64 -5.09
C VAL A 60 -22.45 15.13 -5.16
N SER A 61 -23.25 15.60 -4.19
CA SER A 61 -23.52 17.03 -4.06
C SER A 61 -22.28 17.80 -3.62
N GLU A 62 -22.28 19.12 -3.77
CA GLU A 62 -21.20 20.00 -3.29
C GLU A 62 -20.96 19.80 -1.79
N GLU A 63 -22.02 19.76 -0.98
CA GLU A 63 -21.94 19.53 0.47
C GLU A 63 -21.34 18.15 0.81
N GLN A 64 -21.75 17.09 0.10
CA GLN A 64 -21.16 15.76 0.26
C GLN A 64 -19.68 15.78 -0.12
N GLY A 65 -19.32 16.49 -1.21
CA GLY A 65 -17.95 16.63 -1.67
C GLY A 65 -17.04 17.33 -0.65
N GLU A 66 -17.52 18.40 -0.02
CA GLU A 66 -16.80 19.08 1.07
C GLU A 66 -16.57 18.14 2.27
N LYS A 67 -17.59 17.38 2.66
CA LYS A 67 -17.48 16.38 3.74
C LYS A 67 -16.46 15.31 3.41
N LEU A 68 -16.47 14.78 2.18
CA LEU A 68 -15.51 13.77 1.73
C LEU A 68 -14.07 14.31 1.73
N LYS A 69 -13.86 15.55 1.27
CA LYS A 69 -12.55 16.22 1.32
C LYS A 69 -12.07 16.44 2.75
N SER A 70 -12.97 16.84 3.66
CA SER A 70 -12.64 16.97 5.07
C SER A 70 -12.24 15.63 5.69
N ILE A 71 -12.96 14.55 5.37
CA ILE A 71 -12.63 13.19 5.80
C ILE A 71 -11.25 12.78 5.28
N GLU A 72 -10.96 13.02 4.00
CA GLU A 72 -9.67 12.69 3.39
C GLU A 72 -8.51 13.47 4.03
N ALA A 73 -8.69 14.76 4.31
CA ALA A 73 -7.70 15.56 4.99
C ALA A 73 -7.37 15.02 6.40
N ASP A 74 -8.40 14.69 7.19
CA ASP A 74 -8.22 14.11 8.53
C ASP A 74 -7.50 12.76 8.47
N ILE A 75 -7.94 11.87 7.58
CA ILE A 75 -7.31 10.56 7.40
C ILE A 75 -5.86 10.69 6.96
N ASN A 76 -5.54 11.57 6.02
CA ASN A 76 -4.17 11.80 5.56
C ASN A 76 -3.28 12.35 6.68
N GLN A 77 -3.81 13.18 7.57
CA GLN A 77 -3.09 13.65 8.75
C GLN A 77 -2.79 12.50 9.72
N GLN A 78 -3.76 11.62 9.98
CA GLN A 78 -3.57 10.44 10.83
C GLN A 78 -2.55 9.47 10.22
N LEU A 79 -2.67 9.17 8.92
CA LEU A 79 -1.72 8.36 8.17
C LEU A 79 -0.31 8.95 8.21
N GLY A 80 -0.18 10.27 8.02
CA GLY A 80 1.09 10.98 8.14
C GLY A 80 1.74 10.85 9.53
N THR A 81 0.93 10.71 10.58
CA THR A 81 1.41 10.50 11.95
C THR A 81 1.89 9.07 12.15
N VAL A 82 1.13 8.07 11.69
CA VAL A 82 1.47 6.64 11.90
C VAL A 82 2.56 6.14 10.94
N SER A 83 2.73 6.77 9.78
CA SER A 83 3.73 6.37 8.77
C SER A 83 5.17 6.35 9.27
N LYS A 84 5.45 7.05 10.38
CA LYS A 84 6.78 7.15 11.02
C LYS A 84 7.04 6.05 12.05
N LEU A 85 6.07 5.19 12.33
CA LEU A 85 6.16 4.11 13.30
C LEU A 85 6.76 2.85 12.66
N ASP A 86 7.25 1.93 13.49
CA ASP A 86 7.70 0.61 13.06
C ASP A 86 6.56 -0.18 12.39
N PRO A 87 6.82 -1.00 11.35
CA PRO A 87 5.78 -1.72 10.61
C PRO A 87 4.83 -2.54 11.48
N GLU A 88 5.35 -3.22 12.50
CA GLU A 88 4.55 -4.05 13.43
C GLU A 88 3.48 -3.25 14.19
N VAL A 89 3.70 -1.94 14.36
CA VAL A 89 2.76 -1.01 15.04
C VAL A 89 2.00 -0.17 14.02
N ARG A 90 2.64 0.21 12.92
CA ARG A 90 2.06 1.04 11.85
C ARG A 90 0.94 0.29 11.14
N ASP A 91 1.20 -0.92 10.66
CA ASP A 91 0.28 -1.66 9.80
C ASP A 91 -1.11 -1.90 10.46
N PRO A 92 -1.21 -2.34 11.74
CA PRO A 92 -2.52 -2.45 12.40
C PRO A 92 -3.21 -1.08 12.59
N LYS A 93 -2.44 -0.01 12.84
CA LYS A 93 -3.01 1.34 12.98
C LYS A 93 -3.52 1.88 11.64
N GLU A 94 -2.80 1.67 10.55
CA GLU A 94 -3.27 2.04 9.21
C GLU A 94 -4.56 1.30 8.86
N ALA A 95 -4.66 0.00 9.17
CA ALA A 95 -5.89 -0.76 8.97
C ALA A 95 -7.08 -0.19 9.76
N GLU A 96 -6.85 0.22 11.02
CA GLU A 96 -7.87 0.90 11.83
C GLU A 96 -8.29 2.24 11.22
N ILE A 97 -7.34 3.05 10.76
CA ILE A 97 -7.59 4.34 10.10
C ILE A 97 -8.40 4.15 8.81
N TYR A 98 -8.05 3.17 7.97
CA TYR A 98 -8.81 2.87 6.76
C TYR A 98 -10.23 2.35 7.07
N ALA A 99 -10.39 1.54 8.11
CA ALA A 99 -11.71 1.10 8.56
C ALA A 99 -12.55 2.27 9.10
N GLN A 100 -11.93 3.23 9.80
CA GLN A 100 -12.59 4.46 10.23
C GLN A 100 -13.02 5.30 9.02
N ARG A 101 -12.13 5.48 8.03
CA ARG A 101 -12.45 6.18 6.78
C ARG A 101 -13.67 5.58 6.09
N ALA A 102 -13.73 4.25 5.96
CA ALA A 102 -14.85 3.57 5.32
C ALA A 102 -16.18 3.92 6.00
N LYS A 103 -16.24 3.84 7.34
CA LYS A 103 -17.44 4.21 8.12
C LYS A 103 -17.84 5.68 7.94
N MET A 104 -16.86 6.59 7.92
CA MET A 104 -17.13 8.02 7.71
C MET A 104 -17.68 8.28 6.30
N VAL A 105 -17.10 7.65 5.27
CA VAL A 105 -17.59 7.77 3.89
C VAL A 105 -18.99 7.18 3.74
N GLU A 106 -19.25 6.01 4.32
CA GLU A 106 -20.58 5.37 4.35
C GLU A 106 -21.67 6.28 4.95
N SER A 107 -21.30 7.12 5.92
CA SER A 107 -22.25 8.07 6.53
C SER A 107 -22.57 9.30 5.67
N VAL A 108 -21.76 9.57 4.63
CA VAL A 108 -21.93 10.73 3.74
C VAL A 108 -22.65 10.35 2.45
N LEU A 109 -22.40 9.15 1.92
CA LEU A 109 -22.96 8.68 0.66
C LEU A 109 -24.37 8.11 0.83
N THR A 110 -25.21 8.24 -0.20
CA THR A 110 -26.49 7.52 -0.24
C THR A 110 -26.28 6.03 -0.54
N PRO A 111 -27.27 5.16 -0.27
CA PRO A 111 -27.19 3.75 -0.65
C PRO A 111 -26.91 3.52 -2.15
N GLU A 112 -27.47 4.35 -3.03
CA GLU A 112 -27.25 4.27 -4.47
C GLU A 112 -25.82 4.66 -4.85
N GLN A 113 -25.27 5.70 -4.22
CA GLN A 113 -23.88 6.12 -4.42
C GLN A 113 -22.90 5.07 -3.88
N MET A 114 -23.22 4.44 -2.75
CA MET A 114 -22.44 3.32 -2.19
C MET A 114 -22.40 2.14 -3.16
N LYS A 115 -23.54 1.76 -3.75
CA LYS A 115 -23.60 0.69 -4.75
C LYS A 115 -22.72 1.04 -5.97
N LYS A 116 -22.80 2.27 -6.47
CA LYS A 116 -21.96 2.74 -7.58
C LYS A 116 -20.48 2.71 -7.22
N MET A 117 -20.12 3.10 -6.00
CA MET A 117 -18.75 3.01 -5.51
C MET A 117 -18.22 1.58 -5.55
N ASP A 118 -18.99 0.60 -5.11
CA ASP A 118 -18.59 -0.81 -5.15
C ASP A 118 -18.41 -1.33 -6.59
N GLU A 119 -19.27 -0.91 -7.52
CA GLU A 119 -19.12 -1.22 -8.94
C GLU A 119 -17.83 -0.63 -9.52
N VAL A 120 -17.50 0.62 -9.17
CA VAL A 120 -16.27 1.28 -9.62
C VAL A 120 -15.02 0.61 -9.02
N LYS A 121 -15.03 0.25 -7.73
CA LYS A 121 -13.93 -0.49 -7.10
C LYS A 121 -13.69 -1.83 -7.79
N ARG A 122 -14.76 -2.58 -8.10
CA ARG A 122 -14.67 -3.82 -8.87
C ARG A 122 -14.09 -3.58 -10.27
N ALA A 123 -14.53 -2.54 -10.96
CA ALA A 123 -14.03 -2.22 -12.30
C ALA A 123 -12.52 -1.90 -12.29
N LEU A 124 -12.06 -1.10 -11.32
CA LEU A 124 -10.65 -0.75 -11.19
C LEU A 124 -9.76 -1.95 -10.85
N LEU A 125 -10.21 -2.82 -9.93
CA LEU A 125 -9.48 -4.05 -9.63
C LEU A 125 -9.48 -5.00 -10.82
N ARG A 126 -10.58 -5.05 -11.57
CA ARG A 126 -10.67 -5.85 -12.79
C ARG A 126 -9.62 -5.41 -13.82
N GLU A 127 -9.49 -4.11 -14.02
CA GLU A 127 -8.47 -3.52 -14.89
C GLU A 127 -7.06 -3.81 -14.38
N SER A 128 -6.82 -3.59 -13.08
CA SER A 128 -5.51 -3.82 -12.45
C SER A 128 -5.05 -5.29 -12.49
N TYR A 129 -5.97 -6.24 -12.47
CA TYR A 129 -5.66 -7.69 -12.49
C TYR A 129 -5.86 -8.35 -13.86
N GLY A 130 -6.19 -7.57 -14.91
CA GLY A 130 -6.41 -8.09 -16.26
C GLY A 130 -7.57 -9.09 -16.38
N MET A 131 -8.46 -9.16 -15.39
CA MET A 131 -9.57 -10.11 -15.37
C MET A 131 -10.73 -9.65 -16.25
N LYS A 132 -10.77 -9.96 -17.55
CA LYS A 132 -11.92 -9.54 -18.37
C LYS A 132 -13.29 -10.07 -17.86
N ASP A 133 -13.28 -11.15 -17.07
CA ASP A 133 -14.48 -11.94 -16.70
C ASP A 133 -14.76 -12.01 -15.19
N ALA A 134 -14.36 -11.03 -14.37
CA ALA A 134 -14.63 -11.09 -12.92
C ALA A 134 -16.15 -11.21 -12.64
N PRO A 135 -16.55 -12.05 -11.66
CA PRO A 135 -17.95 -12.41 -11.43
C PRO A 135 -18.84 -11.17 -11.16
N PRO A 136 -20.09 -11.18 -11.65
CA PRO A 136 -21.02 -10.08 -11.42
C PRO A 136 -21.33 -9.94 -9.93
N ALA A 137 -21.57 -8.69 -9.50
CA ALA A 137 -21.91 -8.37 -8.12
C ALA A 137 -23.10 -9.22 -7.65
N GLY A 138 -22.90 -10.03 -6.62
CA GLY A 138 -23.98 -10.71 -5.90
C GLY A 138 -24.24 -12.17 -6.25
N THR A 139 -23.25 -12.96 -6.67
CA THR A 139 -23.38 -14.43 -6.61
C THR A 139 -23.27 -14.90 -5.15
N LYS A 140 -24.38 -14.84 -4.42
CA LYS A 140 -24.66 -15.71 -3.28
C LYS A 140 -25.79 -16.67 -3.66
#